data_AF-A0A6B2DP39-F1
#
_entry.id   AF-A0A6B2DP39-F1
#
_cell.length_a   1.000
_cell.length_b   1.000
_cell.length_c   1.000
_cell.angle_alpha   90.00
_cell.angle_beta   90.00
_cell.angle_gamma   90.00
#
_symmetry.space_group_name_H-M   'P 1'
#
loop_
_entity.id
_entity.type
_entity.pdbx_description
1 polymer ?
#
loop_
_entity_poly.entity_id
_entity_poly.type
_entity_poly.pdbx_seq_one_letter_code
_entity_poly.pdbx_strand_id
1 'polypeptide(L)'
;MCRPSATFAVWSSAWLNGAAASDDVLDALLAWGEAHDVVAADAAAAEAFALPLAFNRAATPVQLLMALRSQGAKSLQLVLPVPGDVRGLGGGGPFTDAALRAGDAVVLADLGFGIVPEPIAEGLVRWTVYSLASPARPEYVGLAEAEHGLTDAIRASAGALQALDVASDRPG
;
A
#
# COMPACT_ATOMS: atom_id res chain seq x y z
N MET A 1 -9.75 2.94 9.32
CA MET A 1 -9.99 1.70 8.57
C MET A 1 -8.66 1.21 8.02
N CYS A 2 -8.34 -0.09 8.17
CA CYS A 2 -7.20 -0.67 7.47
C CYS A 2 -7.40 -0.55 5.95
N ARG A 3 -6.30 -0.54 5.19
CA ARG A 3 -6.26 -0.42 3.74
C ARG A 3 -5.36 -1.51 3.15
N PRO A 4 -5.60 -2.00 1.92
CA PRO A 4 -4.74 -3.00 1.29
C PRO A 4 -3.27 -2.55 1.25
N SER A 5 -3.02 -1.28 0.91
CA SER A 5 -1.65 -0.73 0.90
C SER A 5 -0.97 -0.80 2.26
N ALA A 6 -1.71 -0.64 3.36
CA ALA A 6 -1.15 -0.68 4.71
C ALA A 6 -0.68 -2.10 5.07
N THR A 7 -1.53 -3.09 4.80
CA THR A 7 -1.18 -4.50 4.97
C THR A 7 0.03 -4.85 4.12
N PHE A 8 0.01 -4.53 2.83
CA PHE A 8 1.10 -4.86 1.92
C PHE A 8 2.42 -4.18 2.32
N ALA A 9 2.40 -2.90 2.69
CA ALA A 9 3.60 -2.17 3.09
C ALA A 9 4.25 -2.77 4.35
N VAL A 10 3.45 -3.08 5.38
CA VAL A 10 3.95 -3.64 6.64
C VAL A 10 4.56 -5.02 6.43
N TRP A 11 3.80 -5.95 5.84
CA TRP A 11 4.24 -7.34 5.70
C TRP A 11 5.39 -7.49 4.71
N SER A 12 5.35 -6.78 3.57
CA SER A 12 6.46 -6.81 2.61
C SER A 12 7.73 -6.19 3.18
N SER A 13 7.63 -5.12 3.98
CA SER A 13 8.80 -4.55 4.66
C SER A 13 9.36 -5.52 5.70
N ALA A 14 8.50 -6.19 6.49
CA ALA A 14 8.94 -7.22 7.43
C ALA A 14 9.68 -8.36 6.71
N TRP A 15 9.12 -8.84 5.60
CA TRP A 15 9.74 -9.87 4.76
C TRP A 15 11.07 -9.44 4.12
N LEU A 16 11.17 -8.21 3.60
CA LEU A 16 12.41 -7.66 3.05
C LEU A 16 13.54 -7.58 4.10
N ASN A 17 13.17 -7.41 5.37
CA ASN A 17 14.12 -7.33 6.49
C ASN A 17 14.25 -8.65 7.27
N GLY A 18 13.70 -9.76 6.77
CA GLY A 18 13.84 -11.09 7.37
C GLY A 18 13.03 -11.32 8.66
N ALA A 19 12.06 -10.45 8.96
CA ALA A 19 11.17 -10.56 10.13
C ALA A 19 9.88 -11.35 9.84
N ALA A 20 9.62 -11.71 8.58
CA ALA A 20 8.49 -12.52 8.14
C ALA A 20 8.87 -13.41 6.94
N ALA A 21 8.16 -14.52 6.75
CA ALA A 21 8.25 -15.33 5.54
C ALA A 21 7.49 -14.65 4.37
N SER A 22 7.75 -15.07 3.13
CA SER A 22 6.98 -14.58 1.98
C SER A 22 5.52 -14.97 2.08
N ASP A 23 5.24 -16.15 2.63
CA ASP A 23 3.88 -16.69 2.75
C ASP A 23 3.05 -15.87 3.72
N ASP A 24 3.65 -15.33 4.79
CA ASP A 24 2.97 -14.39 5.71
C ASP A 24 2.44 -13.15 4.96
N VAL A 25 3.19 -12.67 3.95
CA VAL A 25 2.73 -11.56 3.11
C VAL A 25 1.52 -11.98 2.29
N LEU A 26 1.58 -13.14 1.65
CA LEU A 26 0.50 -13.65 0.80
C LEU A 26 -0.78 -13.91 1.60
N ASP A 27 -0.64 -14.55 2.76
CA ASP A 27 -1.75 -14.83 3.67
C ASP A 27 -2.40 -13.54 4.16
N ALA A 28 -1.60 -12.51 4.47
CA ALA A 28 -2.11 -11.22 4.88
C ALA A 28 -2.90 -10.51 3.77
N LEU A 29 -2.57 -10.73 2.49
CA LEU A 29 -3.31 -10.13 1.37
C LEU A 29 -4.71 -10.73 1.22
N LEU A 30 -4.94 -11.98 1.65
CA LEU A 30 -6.24 -12.66 1.57
C LEU A 30 -7.36 -11.93 2.33
N ALA A 31 -7.02 -11.03 3.25
CA ALA A 31 -7.99 -10.14 3.90
C ALA A 31 -8.69 -9.17 2.93
N TRP A 32 -8.15 -8.97 1.72
CA TRP A 32 -8.62 -8.00 0.73
C TRP A 32 -9.22 -8.63 -0.53
N GLY A 33 -8.95 -9.92 -0.78
CA GLY A 33 -9.47 -10.66 -1.92
C GLY A 33 -8.97 -12.10 -1.92
N GLU A 34 -9.71 -13.00 -2.55
CA GLU A 34 -9.30 -14.40 -2.74
C GLU A 34 -8.20 -14.53 -3.80
N ALA A 35 -8.16 -13.58 -4.74
CA ALA A 35 -7.21 -13.52 -5.83
C ALA A 35 -6.54 -12.16 -5.92
N HIS A 36 -5.27 -12.19 -6.32
CA HIS A 36 -4.46 -11.00 -6.51
C HIS A 36 -3.61 -11.13 -7.76
N ASP A 37 -3.63 -10.07 -8.56
CA ASP A 37 -2.86 -9.97 -9.79
C ASP A 37 -2.01 -8.71 -9.77
N VAL A 38 -0.88 -8.73 -10.48
CA VAL A 38 0.08 -7.63 -10.53
C VAL A 38 0.36 -7.25 -11.97
N VAL A 39 0.36 -5.96 -12.26
CA VAL A 39 0.67 -5.40 -13.58
C VAL A 39 1.52 -4.14 -13.46
N ALA A 40 2.21 -3.78 -14.53
CA ALA A 40 2.85 -2.48 -14.70
C ALA A 40 1.94 -1.51 -15.47
N ALA A 41 1.92 -0.25 -15.04
CA ALA A 41 1.18 0.83 -15.71
C ALA A 41 1.89 1.36 -16.96
N ASP A 42 3.22 1.31 -16.96
CA ASP A 42 4.07 1.89 -17.99
C ASP A 42 5.29 1.01 -18.28
N ALA A 43 6.00 1.33 -19.36
CA ALA A 43 7.15 0.55 -19.81
C ALA A 43 8.32 0.55 -18.82
N ALA A 44 8.52 1.65 -18.07
CA ALA A 44 9.61 1.75 -17.10
C ALA A 44 9.35 0.82 -15.90
N ALA A 45 8.11 0.78 -15.39
CA ALA A 45 7.70 -0.17 -14.36
C ALA A 45 7.75 -1.62 -14.86
N ALA A 46 7.32 -1.86 -16.11
CA ALA A 46 7.35 -3.19 -16.72
C ALA A 46 8.78 -3.74 -16.82
N GLU A 47 9.72 -2.92 -17.28
CA GLU A 47 11.14 -3.26 -17.41
C GLU A 47 11.79 -3.45 -16.04
N ALA A 48 11.64 -2.49 -15.12
CA ALA A 48 12.28 -2.55 -13.82
C ALA A 48 11.83 -3.75 -12.98
N PHE A 49 10.53 -4.05 -12.96
CA PHE A 49 10.00 -5.13 -12.13
C PHE A 49 9.81 -6.45 -12.90
N ALA A 50 10.17 -6.51 -14.18
CA ALA A 50 9.87 -7.63 -15.07
C ALA A 50 8.38 -8.03 -15.02
N LEU A 51 7.49 -7.01 -14.97
CA LEU A 51 6.05 -7.18 -14.85
C LEU A 51 5.34 -6.99 -16.19
N PRO A 52 4.24 -7.70 -16.43
CA PRO A 52 3.42 -7.52 -17.62
C PRO A 52 2.68 -6.18 -17.55
N LEU A 53 2.55 -5.51 -18.70
CA LEU A 53 1.59 -4.41 -18.85
C LEU A 53 0.15 -4.93 -18.67
N ALA A 54 -0.76 -4.04 -18.28
CA ALA A 54 -2.15 -4.38 -17.89
C ALA A 54 -2.97 -5.17 -18.93
N PHE A 55 -2.60 -5.13 -20.21
CA PHE A 55 -3.28 -5.85 -21.30
C PHE A 55 -2.74 -7.27 -21.54
N ASN A 56 -1.67 -7.66 -20.85
CA ASN A 56 -1.09 -9.00 -20.92
C ASN A 56 -1.57 -9.87 -19.76
N ARG A 57 -1.18 -11.15 -19.76
CA ARG A 57 -1.39 -12.04 -18.61
C ARG A 57 -0.72 -11.42 -17.38
N ALA A 58 -1.50 -11.15 -16.34
CA ALA A 58 -1.00 -10.55 -15.11
C ALA A 58 -0.01 -11.47 -14.38
N ALA A 59 0.90 -10.85 -13.64
CA ALA A 59 1.83 -11.53 -12.76
C ALA A 59 1.17 -11.79 -11.40
N THR A 60 1.82 -12.62 -10.58
CA THR A 60 1.36 -12.93 -9.22
C THR A 60 2.03 -12.03 -8.16
N PRO A 61 1.47 -11.94 -6.95
CA PRO A 61 2.12 -11.24 -5.84
C PRO A 61 3.51 -11.77 -5.52
N VAL A 62 3.76 -13.07 -5.70
CA VAL A 62 5.09 -13.67 -5.53
C VAL A 62 6.10 -13.05 -6.49
N GLN A 63 5.72 -12.83 -7.75
CA GLN A 63 6.60 -12.17 -8.74
C GLN A 63 6.88 -10.71 -8.35
N LEU A 64 5.89 -9.99 -7.81
CA LEU A 64 6.10 -8.64 -7.28
C LEU A 64 7.08 -8.63 -6.10
N LEU A 65 6.93 -9.55 -5.14
CA LEU A 65 7.85 -9.68 -4.01
C LEU A 65 9.28 -9.95 -4.49
N MET A 66 9.45 -10.89 -5.42
CA MET A 66 10.76 -11.19 -6.00
C MET A 66 11.38 -9.96 -6.70
N ALA A 67 10.57 -9.21 -7.44
CA ALA A 67 11.00 -7.98 -8.11
C ALA A 67 11.39 -6.87 -7.11
N LEU A 68 10.63 -6.70 -6.02
CA LEU A 68 10.98 -5.76 -4.95
C LEU A 68 12.35 -6.08 -4.34
N ARG A 69 12.62 -7.36 -4.07
CA ARG A 69 13.90 -7.81 -3.53
C ARG A 69 15.04 -7.63 -4.54
N SER A 70 14.84 -7.97 -5.81
CA SER A 70 15.87 -7.81 -6.84
C SER A 70 16.21 -6.34 -7.11
N GLN A 71 15.23 -5.44 -7.00
CA GLN A 71 15.42 -3.99 -7.07
C GLN A 71 16.06 -3.39 -5.81
N GLY A 72 16.32 -4.20 -4.77
CA GLY A 72 16.95 -3.73 -3.54
C GLY A 72 16.05 -2.87 -2.66
N ALA A 73 14.72 -3.02 -2.78
CA ALA A 73 13.78 -2.38 -1.87
C ALA A 73 14.09 -2.78 -0.41
N LYS A 74 14.07 -1.81 0.50
CA LYS A 74 14.31 -2.04 1.94
C LYS A 74 13.05 -1.87 2.77
N SER A 75 12.21 -0.93 2.40
CA SER A 75 10.93 -0.65 3.03
C SER A 75 9.96 -0.05 2.01
N LEU A 76 8.68 -0.21 2.30
CA LEU A 76 7.57 0.31 1.53
C LEU A 76 6.89 1.41 2.34
N GLN A 77 6.70 2.59 1.75
CA GLN A 77 6.05 3.72 2.44
C GLN A 77 4.57 3.74 2.11
N LEU A 78 3.71 3.68 3.14
CA LEU A 78 2.28 3.87 2.98
C LEU A 78 1.96 5.35 2.77
N VAL A 79 1.13 5.65 1.76
CA VAL A 79 0.54 6.97 1.56
C VAL A 79 -0.98 6.84 1.54
N LEU A 80 -1.68 7.73 2.24
CA LEU A 80 -3.15 7.74 2.37
C LEU A 80 -3.69 9.10 1.85
N PRO A 81 -3.63 9.34 0.53
CA PRO A 81 -3.96 10.64 -0.01
C PRO A 81 -5.46 10.89 0.02
N VAL A 82 -5.82 12.18 0.12
CA VAL A 82 -7.20 12.67 -0.01
C VAL A 82 -7.24 13.88 -0.94
N PRO A 83 -8.39 14.22 -1.55
CA PRO A 83 -8.50 15.44 -2.33
C PRO A 83 -8.05 16.66 -1.53
N GLY A 84 -7.02 17.36 -2.01
CA GLY A 84 -6.41 18.51 -1.33
C GLY A 84 -5.15 18.19 -0.51
N ASP A 85 -4.85 16.92 -0.23
CA ASP A 85 -3.63 16.49 0.44
C ASP A 85 -2.98 15.31 -0.32
N VAL A 86 -1.97 15.63 -1.12
CA VAL A 86 -1.24 14.70 -2.00
C VAL A 86 0.21 14.49 -1.56
N ARG A 87 0.52 14.83 -0.31
CA ARG A 87 1.87 14.70 0.24
C ARG A 87 2.31 13.23 0.15
N GLY A 88 3.59 13.03 -0.19
CA GLY A 88 4.17 11.69 -0.40
C GLY A 88 3.96 11.08 -1.79
N LEU A 89 3.11 11.62 -2.67
CA LEU A 89 2.85 11.02 -3.99
C LEU A 89 3.88 11.32 -5.09
N GLY A 90 4.87 12.17 -4.82
CA GLY A 90 5.94 12.46 -5.78
C GLY A 90 5.52 13.33 -6.98
N GLY A 91 4.43 14.09 -6.86
CA GLY A 91 4.00 15.06 -7.87
C GLY A 91 2.61 14.75 -8.43
N GLY A 92 2.39 15.06 -9.71
CA GLY A 92 1.17 14.66 -10.44
C GLY A 92 1.39 13.43 -11.32
N GLY A 93 0.46 13.16 -12.24
CA GLY A 93 0.56 12.09 -13.23
C GLY A 93 -0.17 10.80 -12.85
N PRO A 94 -0.02 9.73 -13.65
CA PRO A 94 -0.89 8.55 -13.57
C PRO A 94 -0.93 7.88 -12.19
N PHE A 95 0.23 7.78 -11.52
CA PHE A 95 0.32 7.26 -10.16
C PHE A 95 -0.52 8.09 -9.18
N THR A 96 -0.40 9.41 -9.24
CA THR A 96 -1.09 10.33 -8.33
C THR A 96 -2.59 10.26 -8.53
N ASP A 97 -3.04 10.22 -9.77
CA ASP A 97 -4.45 10.10 -10.11
C ASP A 97 -5.02 8.76 -9.63
N ALA A 98 -4.28 7.67 -9.79
CA ALA A 98 -4.67 6.35 -9.31
C ALA A 98 -4.71 6.28 -7.78
N ALA A 99 -3.68 6.78 -7.11
CA ALA A 99 -3.59 6.83 -5.66
C ALA A 99 -4.71 7.67 -5.03
N LEU A 100 -5.06 8.82 -5.64
CA LEU A 100 -6.18 9.65 -5.20
C LEU A 100 -7.54 8.96 -5.38
N ARG A 101 -7.73 8.21 -6.46
CA ARG A 101 -8.96 7.44 -6.68
C ARG A 101 -9.10 6.29 -5.68
N ALA A 102 -8.02 5.55 -5.43
CA ALA A 102 -8.01 4.47 -4.45
C ALA A 102 -8.11 5.01 -3.00
N GLY A 103 -7.48 6.15 -2.72
CA GLY A 103 -7.33 6.72 -1.38
C GLY A 103 -6.26 6.03 -0.54
N ASP A 104 -5.48 5.12 -1.13
CA ASP A 104 -4.29 4.53 -0.55
C ASP A 104 -3.32 4.07 -1.65
N ALA A 105 -2.02 4.14 -1.33
CA ALA A 105 -0.95 3.68 -2.20
C ALA A 105 0.29 3.31 -1.39
N VAL A 106 1.21 2.61 -2.03
CA VAL A 106 2.56 2.39 -1.54
C VAL A 106 3.56 3.14 -2.41
N VAL A 107 4.57 3.73 -1.81
CA VAL A 107 5.67 4.43 -2.47
C VAL A 107 7.00 3.77 -2.15
N LEU A 108 7.80 3.55 -3.19
CA LEU A 108 9.18 3.08 -3.14
C LEU A 108 10.07 4.28 -3.52
N ALA A 109 10.20 5.22 -2.59
CA ALA A 109 10.82 6.54 -2.84
C ALA A 109 12.23 6.42 -3.45
N ASP A 110 13.07 5.55 -2.88
CA ASP A 110 14.45 5.33 -3.33
C ASP A 110 14.55 4.68 -4.71
N LEU A 111 13.48 4.01 -5.15
CA LEU A 111 13.41 3.34 -6.45
C LEU A 111 12.66 4.19 -7.50
N GLY A 112 11.91 5.21 -7.08
CA GLY A 112 11.12 6.05 -7.98
C GLY A 112 9.86 5.37 -8.52
N PHE A 113 9.24 4.47 -7.74
CA PHE A 113 8.02 3.76 -8.13
C PHE A 113 6.92 3.85 -7.07
N GLY A 114 5.68 3.66 -7.51
CA GLY A 114 4.51 3.56 -6.64
C GLY A 114 3.64 2.37 -7.01
N ILE A 115 2.87 1.87 -6.05
CA ILE A 115 1.97 0.72 -6.22
C ILE A 115 0.59 1.12 -5.71
N VAL A 116 -0.44 0.90 -6.52
CA VAL A 116 -1.84 1.17 -6.15
C VAL A 116 -2.64 -0.13 -6.21
N PRO A 117 -3.32 -0.53 -5.13
CA PRO A 117 -4.30 -1.61 -5.14
C PRO A 117 -5.65 -1.12 -5.64
N GLU A 118 -6.27 -1.85 -6.56
CA GLU A 118 -7.61 -1.58 -7.07
C GLU A 118 -8.44 -2.87 -7.08
N PRO A 119 -9.62 -2.92 -6.42
CA PRO A 119 -10.56 -4.03 -6.58
C PRO A 119 -11.16 -3.96 -7.99
N ILE A 120 -10.83 -4.92 -8.85
CA ILE A 120 -11.26 -4.93 -10.26
C ILE A 120 -12.41 -5.89 -10.54
N ALA A 121 -12.65 -6.83 -9.63
CA ALA A 121 -13.81 -7.72 -9.60
C ALA A 121 -14.05 -8.20 -8.17
N GLU A 122 -15.17 -8.89 -7.93
CA GLU A 122 -15.45 -9.51 -6.65
C GLU A 122 -14.34 -10.51 -6.29
N GLY A 123 -13.75 -10.34 -5.11
CA GLY A 123 -12.64 -11.17 -4.63
C GLY A 123 -11.31 -10.99 -5.36
N LEU A 124 -11.18 -10.05 -6.33
CA LEU A 124 -9.95 -9.84 -7.10
C LEU A 124 -9.40 -8.41 -6.93
N VAL A 125 -8.21 -8.32 -6.35
CA VAL A 125 -7.46 -7.05 -6.21
C VAL A 125 -6.27 -7.03 -7.16
N ARG A 126 -6.20 -5.99 -7.99
CA ARG A 126 -5.06 -5.73 -8.88
C ARG A 126 -4.09 -4.74 -8.23
N TRP A 127 -2.82 -5.09 -8.22
CA TRP A 127 -1.72 -4.23 -7.82
C TRP A 127 -1.06 -3.67 -9.08
N THR A 128 -1.18 -2.36 -9.28
CA THR A 128 -0.57 -1.71 -10.45
C THR A 128 0.67 -0.95 -10.02
N VAL A 129 1.82 -1.25 -10.63
CA VAL A 129 3.10 -0.57 -10.40
C VAL A 129 3.27 0.57 -11.41
N TYR A 130 3.57 1.76 -10.92
CA TYR A 130 3.75 2.99 -11.69
C TYR A 130 5.15 3.54 -11.51
N SER A 131 5.74 4.09 -12.57
CA SER A 131 6.87 5.02 -12.44
C SER A 131 6.40 6.35 -11.85
N LEU A 132 7.24 6.96 -10.99
CA LEU A 132 6.97 8.29 -10.43
C LEU A 132 7.52 9.38 -11.34
N ALA A 133 6.75 10.46 -11.53
CA ALA A 133 7.17 11.61 -12.32
C ALA A 133 8.31 12.41 -11.67
N SER A 134 8.39 12.38 -10.33
CA SER A 134 9.47 12.98 -9.55
C SER A 134 9.70 12.12 -8.30
N PRO A 135 10.92 12.11 -7.74
CA PRO A 135 11.19 11.43 -6.48
C PRO A 135 10.21 11.92 -5.40
N ALA A 136 9.44 10.98 -4.86
CA ALA A 136 8.64 11.20 -3.67
C ALA A 136 9.60 11.39 -2.49
N ARG A 137 9.67 12.59 -1.93
CA ARG A 137 10.43 12.79 -0.70
C ARG A 137 9.57 12.35 0.48
N PRO A 138 10.11 11.56 1.42
CA PRO A 138 9.45 11.32 2.68
C PRO A 138 9.17 12.67 3.35
N GLU A 139 7.95 12.86 3.81
CA GLU A 139 7.65 13.99 4.68
C GLU A 139 8.33 13.77 6.02
N TYR A 140 9.11 14.74 6.48
CA TYR A 140 9.66 14.70 7.83
C TYR A 140 8.59 15.20 8.79
N VAL A 141 7.89 14.28 9.43
CA VAL A 141 7.08 14.58 10.61
C VAL A 141 8.03 14.61 11.81
N GLY A 142 8.07 15.73 12.53
CA GLY A 142 8.87 15.81 13.75
C GLY A 142 8.41 14.77 14.76
N LEU A 143 9.32 14.16 15.52
CA LEU A 143 8.98 13.08 16.45
C LEU A 143 7.81 13.45 17.39
N ALA A 144 7.84 14.67 17.94
CA ALA A 144 6.78 15.15 18.82
C ALA A 144 5.41 15.24 18.12
N GLU A 145 5.40 15.62 16.84
CA GLU A 145 4.17 15.66 16.03
C GLU A 145 3.68 14.25 15.70
N ALA A 146 4.59 13.33 15.41
CA ALA A 146 4.25 11.92 15.18
C ALA A 146 3.68 11.26 16.45
N GLU A 147 4.28 11.50 17.62
CA GLU A 147 3.80 11.02 18.92
C GLU A 147 2.42 11.60 19.27
N HIS A 148 2.21 12.88 18.98
CA HIS A 148 0.92 13.52 19.20
C HIS A 148 -0.16 12.92 18.29
N GLY A 149 0.13 12.80 16.99
CA GLY A 149 -0.78 12.18 16.02
C GLY A 149 -1.11 10.72 16.35
N LEU A 150 -0.12 9.94 16.80
CA LEU A 150 -0.34 8.57 17.27
C LEU A 150 -1.24 8.53 18.51
N THR A 151 -0.98 9.39 19.50
CA THR A 151 -1.78 9.49 20.72
C THR A 151 -3.23 9.81 20.40
N ASP A 152 -3.45 10.75 19.48
CA ASP A 152 -4.79 11.15 19.06
C ASP A 152 -5.49 10.05 18.26
N ALA A 153 -4.80 9.36 17.36
CA ALA A 153 -5.35 8.21 16.63
C ALA A 153 -5.73 7.06 17.56
N ILE A 154 -4.93 6.80 18.60
CA ILE A 154 -5.24 5.81 19.66
C ILE A 154 -6.51 6.22 20.42
N ARG A 155 -6.58 7.48 20.86
CA ARG A 155 -7.76 8.00 21.57
C ARG A 155 -9.03 7.91 20.71
N ALA A 156 -8.94 8.29 19.43
CA ALA A 156 -10.04 8.22 18.49
C ALA A 156 -10.50 6.76 18.25
N SER A 157 -9.55 5.84 18.08
CA SER A 157 -9.83 4.42 17.90
C SER A 157 -10.47 3.80 19.14
N ALA A 158 -9.96 4.09 20.33
CA ALA A 158 -10.54 3.65 21.60
C ALA A 158 -11.96 4.20 21.79
N GLY A 159 -12.19 5.48 21.47
CA GLY A 159 -13.52 6.08 21.50
C GLY A 159 -14.49 5.43 20.51
N ALA A 160 -14.03 5.11 19.29
CA ALA A 160 -14.84 4.40 18.30
C ALA A 160 -15.19 2.97 18.75
N LEU A 161 -14.23 2.24 19.33
CA LEU A 161 -14.45 0.92 19.90
C LEU A 161 -15.45 0.98 21.06
N GLN A 162 -15.30 1.95 21.96
CA GLN A 162 -16.24 2.13 23.07
C GLN A 162 -17.65 2.49 22.57
N ALA A 163 -17.77 3.30 21.51
CA ALA A 163 -19.07 3.60 20.90
C ALA A 163 -19.70 2.38 20.22
N LEU A 164 -18.89 1.50 19.63
CA LEU A 164 -19.34 0.22 19.04
C LEU A 164 -19.75 -0.78 20.14
N ASP A 165 -19.10 -0.76 21.31
CA ASP A 165 -19.38 -1.63 22.46
C ASP A 165 -20.62 -1.18 23.29
N VAL A 166 -21.28 -0.08 22.91
CA VAL A 166 -22.53 0.39 23.54
C VAL A 166 -23.77 -0.36 23.02
N ALA A 167 -23.61 -1.33 22.11
CA ALA A 167 -24.69 -2.22 21.64
C ALA A 167 -24.54 -3.69 22.08
N SER A 168 -23.49 -4.06 22.83
CA SER A 168 -23.29 -5.43 23.31
C SER A 168 -23.22 -5.54 24.83
N ASP A 169 -24.19 -4.93 25.54
CA ASP A 169 -24.72 -5.59 26.73
C ASP A 169 -26.11 -5.02 27.10
N ARG A 170 -27.17 -5.76 26.75
CA ARG A 170 -28.32 -5.90 27.64
C ARG A 170 -28.81 -7.35 27.59
N PRO A 171 -28.78 -8.06 28.72
CA PRO A 171 -29.34 -9.40 28.83
C PRO A 171 -30.88 -9.30 28.82
N GLY A 172 -31.50 -10.16 28.04
CA GLY A 172 -32.93 -10.46 28.06
C GLY A 172 -33.11 -11.97 27.98
#